data_AF-A0A1H1MPA0-F1
#
_entry.id   AF-A0A1H1MPA0-F1
#
_cell.length_a   1.000
_cell.length_b   1.000
_cell.length_c   1.000
_cell.angle_alpha   90.00
_cell.angle_beta   90.00
_cell.angle_gamma   90.00
#
_symmetry.space_group_name_H-M   'P 1'
#
loop_
_entity.id
_entity.type
_entity.pdbx_description
1 polymer ?
#
loop_
_entity_poly.entity_id
_entity_poly.type
_entity_poly.pdbx_seq_one_letter_code
_entity_poly.pdbx_strand_id
1 'polypeptide(L)'
;MKKLVFILVGILALTSCKSEFEDNSDRFKLGVFEIPAGKGFVKETIIRKDSIQISKHGDHVDTLSIKWKNNFFYTLKYINPKNDLQEDPMFVQINKIHKDSYDFTVKIGFSKFSKKATVYKVK
;
A
#
# COMPACT_ATOMS: atom_id res chain seq x y z
N MET A 1 -15.43 5.14 58.34
CA MET A 1 -15.84 5.34 56.92
C MET A 1 -14.72 6.05 56.13
N LYS A 2 -13.53 5.46 56.03
CA LYS A 2 -12.39 6.06 55.28
C LYS A 2 -11.66 5.07 54.38
N LYS A 3 -11.92 3.77 54.53
CA LYS A 3 -11.33 2.70 53.71
C LYS A 3 -12.13 2.38 52.43
N LEU A 4 -13.39 2.84 52.33
CA LEU A 4 -14.22 2.62 51.14
C LEU A 4 -13.92 3.59 49.99
N VAL A 5 -13.38 4.78 50.29
CA VAL A 5 -13.11 5.82 49.28
C VAL A 5 -11.90 5.46 48.40
N PHE A 6 -10.95 4.68 48.93
CA PHE A 6 -9.76 4.26 48.19
C PHE A 6 -10.04 3.18 47.12
N ILE A 7 -11.19 2.48 47.19
CA ILE A 7 -11.53 1.43 46.22
C ILE A 7 -12.18 2.03 44.95
N LEU A 8 -12.83 3.20 45.05
CA LEU A 8 -13.52 3.82 43.93
C LEU A 8 -12.57 4.53 42.95
N VAL A 9 -11.36 4.88 43.39
CA VAL A 9 -10.33 5.56 42.57
C VAL A 9 -9.49 4.56 41.75
N GLY A 10 -9.58 3.25 42.04
CA GLY A 10 -8.84 2.21 41.31
C GLY A 10 -9.49 1.75 39.99
N ILE A 11 -10.79 1.98 39.81
CA ILE A 11 -11.55 1.43 38.66
C ILE A 11 -11.51 2.34 37.42
N LEU A 12 -11.15 3.62 37.58
CA LEU A 12 -11.06 4.58 36.46
C LEU A 12 -9.76 4.49 35.64
N ALA A 13 -8.78 3.67 36.06
CA ALA A 13 -7.47 3.60 35.41
C ALA A 13 -7.37 2.59 34.25
N LEU A 14 -8.45 1.87 33.89
CA LEU A 14 -8.40 0.82 32.86
C LEU A 14 -9.08 1.18 31.54
N THR A 15 -9.46 2.44 31.31
CA THR A 15 -9.79 2.93 29.96
C THR A 15 -8.50 3.22 29.18
N SER A 16 -7.66 2.20 29.06
CA SER A 16 -6.61 2.19 28.04
C SER A 16 -7.30 2.45 26.70
N CYS A 17 -6.95 3.56 26.04
CA CYS A 17 -7.32 3.82 24.66
C CYS A 17 -6.93 2.61 23.82
N LYS A 18 -7.87 1.70 23.58
CA LYS A 18 -7.80 0.83 22.42
C LYS A 18 -7.97 1.77 21.24
N SER A 19 -6.86 2.28 20.71
CA SER A 19 -6.85 2.73 19.32
C SER A 19 -7.11 1.47 18.53
N GLU A 20 -8.38 1.18 18.30
CA GLU A 20 -8.83 0.17 17.37
C GLU A 20 -8.30 0.65 16.02
N PHE A 21 -7.07 0.24 15.71
CA PHE A 21 -6.46 0.49 14.42
C PHE A 21 -7.20 -0.46 13.48
N GLU A 22 -8.41 -0.06 13.12
CA GLU A 22 -9.23 -0.78 12.17
C GLU A 22 -8.43 -0.81 10.87
N ASP A 23 -7.89 -1.99 10.54
CA ASP A 23 -7.01 -2.21 9.40
C ASP A 23 -7.81 -2.05 8.10
N ASN A 24 -8.06 -0.79 7.75
CA ASN A 24 -8.82 -0.37 6.59
C ASN A 24 -7.94 -0.31 5.32
N SER A 25 -6.79 -0.98 5.31
CA SER A 25 -5.81 -1.00 4.21
C SER A 25 -6.32 -1.77 2.98
N ASP A 26 -7.28 -2.67 3.16
CA ASP A 26 -7.93 -3.42 2.09
C ASP A 26 -8.56 -2.51 1.01
N ARG A 27 -8.87 -1.26 1.37
CA ARG A 27 -9.35 -0.24 0.43
C ARG A 27 -8.39 0.05 -0.72
N PHE A 28 -7.12 -0.35 -0.61
CA PHE A 28 -6.09 -0.16 -1.63
C PHE A 28 -5.92 -1.36 -2.57
N LYS A 29 -6.60 -2.49 -2.30
CA LYS A 29 -6.55 -3.69 -3.15
C LYS A 29 -7.30 -3.50 -4.47
N LEU A 30 -8.37 -2.69 -4.45
CA LEU A 30 -9.23 -2.39 -5.60
C LEU A 30 -9.44 -0.88 -5.75
N GLY A 31 -9.58 -0.42 -6.99
CA GLY A 31 -9.90 0.97 -7.30
C GLY A 31 -8.98 1.56 -8.37
N VAL A 32 -9.10 2.87 -8.56
CA VAL A 32 -8.25 3.64 -9.47
C VAL A 32 -7.30 4.50 -8.64
N PHE A 33 -6.04 4.51 -9.04
CA PHE A 33 -4.99 5.21 -8.34
C PHE A 33 -4.15 6.05 -9.30
N GLU A 34 -3.45 7.04 -8.75
CA GLU A 34 -2.50 7.88 -9.46
C GLU A 34 -1.18 7.97 -8.69
N ILE A 35 -0.07 7.79 -9.41
CA ILE A 35 1.26 8.17 -8.95
C ILE A 35 1.60 9.49 -9.65
N PRO A 36 1.85 10.58 -8.90
CA PRO A 36 2.23 11.86 -9.50
C PRO A 36 3.64 11.78 -10.09
N ALA A 37 3.92 12.62 -11.09
CA ALA A 37 5.27 12.77 -11.60
C ALA A 37 6.21 13.32 -10.50
N GLY A 38 7.39 12.72 -10.35
CA GLY A 38 8.37 13.10 -9.34
C GLY A 38 9.05 11.89 -8.69
N LYS A 39 10.15 12.13 -7.96
CA LYS A 39 10.94 11.07 -7.29
C LYS A 39 11.40 9.93 -8.23
N GLY A 40 11.61 10.25 -9.51
CA GLY A 40 11.99 9.26 -10.53
C GLY A 40 10.82 8.39 -11.01
N PHE A 41 9.58 8.78 -10.73
CA PHE A 41 8.36 8.27 -11.33
C PHE A 41 7.80 9.28 -12.30
N VAL A 42 7.19 8.74 -13.34
CA VAL A 42 6.37 9.48 -14.28
C VAL A 42 4.92 9.45 -13.81
N LYS A 43 4.09 10.39 -14.27
CA LYS A 43 2.67 10.39 -13.91
C LYS A 43 2.02 9.10 -14.45
N GLU A 44 1.49 8.28 -13.55
CA GLU A 44 0.97 6.95 -13.89
C GLU A 44 -0.42 6.76 -13.30
N THR A 45 -1.35 6.27 -14.12
CA THR A 45 -2.69 5.85 -13.67
C THR A 45 -2.72 4.35 -13.52
N ILE A 46 -3.14 3.88 -12.35
CA ILE A 46 -3.20 2.47 -11.99
C ILE A 46 -4.66 2.08 -11.79
N ILE A 47 -5.09 1.00 -12.42
CA ILE A 47 -6.42 0.42 -12.20
C ILE A 47 -6.22 -0.98 -11.64
N ARG A 48 -6.67 -1.22 -10.41
CA ARG A 48 -6.63 -2.56 -9.80
C ARG A 48 -8.00 -3.19 -9.85
N LYS A 49 -8.06 -4.39 -10.44
CA LYS A 49 -9.25 -5.23 -10.49
C LYS A 49 -8.82 -6.67 -10.19
N ASP A 50 -9.27 -7.17 -9.05
CA ASP A 50 -9.02 -8.53 -8.57
C ASP A 50 -7.52 -8.87 -8.52
N SER A 51 -7.06 -9.80 -9.36
CA SER A 51 -5.67 -10.26 -9.47
C SER A 51 -4.85 -9.53 -10.54
N ILE A 52 -5.39 -8.44 -11.12
CA ILE A 52 -4.74 -7.67 -12.17
C ILE A 52 -4.59 -6.19 -11.80
N GLN A 53 -3.47 -5.61 -12.21
CA GLN A 53 -3.20 -4.19 -12.22
C GLN A 53 -2.94 -3.73 -13.66
N ILE A 54 -3.68 -2.73 -14.12
CA ILE A 54 -3.41 -2.05 -15.40
C ILE A 54 -2.69 -0.73 -15.09
N SER A 55 -1.49 -0.56 -15.63
CA SER A 55 -0.68 0.64 -15.52
C SER A 55 -0.74 1.42 -16.83
N LYS A 56 -1.02 2.72 -16.73
CA LYS A 56 -1.06 3.64 -17.87
C LYS A 56 -0.12 4.80 -17.65
N HIS A 57 0.81 5.02 -18.57
CA HIS A 57 1.69 6.18 -18.58
C HIS A 57 1.89 6.69 -20.01
N GLY A 58 1.52 7.95 -20.27
CA GLY A 58 1.48 8.48 -21.64
C GLY A 58 0.59 7.61 -22.52
N ASP A 59 1.10 7.21 -23.68
CA ASP A 59 0.42 6.29 -24.60
C ASP A 59 0.66 4.80 -24.31
N HIS A 60 1.41 4.49 -23.25
CA HIS A 60 1.78 3.12 -22.91
C HIS A 60 0.80 2.54 -21.89
N VAL A 61 0.34 1.33 -22.17
CA VAL A 61 -0.52 0.54 -21.27
C VAL A 61 0.12 -0.82 -21.08
N ASP A 62 0.40 -1.16 -19.83
CA ASP A 62 0.91 -2.47 -19.44
C ASP A 62 -0.04 -3.13 -18.44
N THR A 63 -0.12 -4.45 -18.51
CA THR A 63 -0.96 -5.25 -17.60
C THR A 63 -0.06 -6.13 -16.75
N LEU A 64 -0.26 -6.08 -15.44
CA LEU A 64 0.49 -6.81 -14.44
C LEU A 64 -0.43 -7.71 -13.65
N SER A 65 0.04 -8.91 -13.33
CA SER A 65 -0.56 -9.71 -12.27
C SER A 65 -0.18 -9.13 -10.91
N ILE A 66 -1.11 -9.12 -9.96
CA ILE A 66 -0.88 -8.71 -8.57
C ILE A 66 -1.14 -9.88 -7.62
N LYS A 67 -0.19 -10.13 -6.72
CA LYS A 67 -0.31 -11.14 -5.67
C LYS A 67 -0.01 -10.53 -4.32
N TRP A 68 -1.02 -10.44 -3.47
CA TRP A 68 -0.87 -9.95 -2.10
C TRP A 68 -0.35 -11.07 -1.19
N LYS A 69 0.69 -10.77 -0.41
CA LYS A 69 1.16 -11.63 0.68
C LYS A 69 0.41 -11.31 1.97
N ASN A 70 0.18 -10.03 2.19
CA ASN A 70 -0.64 -9.46 3.26
C ASN A 70 -1.03 -8.03 2.85
N ASN A 71 -1.65 -7.28 3.75
CA ASN A 71 -2.15 -5.94 3.45
C ASN A 71 -1.09 -4.87 3.15
N PHE A 72 0.18 -5.12 3.51
CA PHE A 72 1.29 -4.18 3.34
C PHE A 72 2.33 -4.65 2.32
N PHE A 73 2.19 -5.86 1.77
CA PHE A 73 3.18 -6.46 0.88
C PHE A 73 2.51 -7.20 -0.28
N TYR A 74 2.89 -6.85 -1.49
CA TYR A 74 2.44 -7.51 -2.71
C TYR A 74 3.53 -7.57 -3.78
N THR A 75 3.36 -8.50 -4.71
CA THR A 75 4.23 -8.68 -5.86
C THR A 75 3.47 -8.34 -7.12
N LEU A 76 4.13 -7.61 -8.02
CA LEU A 76 3.66 -7.35 -9.39
C LEU A 76 4.55 -8.11 -10.37
N LYS A 77 3.95 -8.65 -11.43
CA LYS A 77 4.69 -9.24 -12.56
C LYS A 77 3.98 -8.90 -13.86
N TYR A 78 4.72 -8.41 -14.86
CA TYR A 78 4.18 -8.14 -16.18
C TYR A 78 3.59 -9.42 -16.78
N ILE A 79 2.39 -9.33 -17.35
CA ILE A 79 1.75 -10.47 -18.03
C ILE A 79 2.44 -10.72 -19.39
N ASN A 80 2.83 -9.65 -20.08
CA ASN A 80 3.56 -9.71 -21.35
C ASN A 80 4.82 -8.83 -21.28
N PRO A 81 5.91 -9.32 -20.65
CA PRO A 81 7.16 -8.57 -20.54
C PRO A 81 7.77 -8.34 -21.92
N LYS A 82 8.27 -7.11 -22.16
CA LYS A 82 8.86 -6.69 -23.43
C LYS A 82 10.39 -6.64 -23.42
N ASN A 83 10.99 -6.73 -22.25
CA ASN A 83 12.44 -6.70 -22.02
C ASN A 83 12.79 -7.42 -20.72
N ASP A 84 14.07 -7.76 -20.55
CA ASP A 84 14.60 -8.51 -19.41
C ASP A 84 14.25 -7.87 -18.06
N LEU A 85 14.23 -6.53 -17.98
CA LEU A 85 13.87 -5.83 -16.73
C LEU A 85 12.41 -6.08 -16.32
N GLN A 86 11.51 -6.29 -17.28
CA GLN A 86 10.10 -6.59 -17.03
C GLN A 86 9.84 -8.07 -16.71
N GLU A 87 10.78 -8.97 -16.98
CA GLU A 87 10.65 -10.38 -16.62
C GLU A 87 10.73 -10.58 -15.10
N ASP A 88 11.51 -9.73 -14.44
CA ASP A 88 11.70 -9.75 -13.01
C ASP A 88 10.45 -9.27 -12.24
N PRO A 89 10.10 -9.94 -11.12
CA PRO A 89 9.00 -9.51 -10.28
C PRO A 89 9.34 -8.20 -9.55
N MET A 90 8.34 -7.35 -9.38
CA MET A 90 8.44 -6.16 -8.54
C MET A 90 7.83 -6.43 -7.17
N PHE A 91 8.64 -6.32 -6.13
CA PHE A 91 8.22 -6.44 -4.74
C PHE A 91 7.85 -5.06 -4.20
N VAL A 92 6.59 -4.89 -3.82
CA VAL A 92 6.08 -3.63 -3.28
C VAL A 92 5.77 -3.79 -1.80
N GLN A 93 6.33 -2.89 -0.99
CA GLN A 93 6.07 -2.75 0.43
C GLN A 93 5.41 -1.41 0.69
N ILE A 94 4.23 -1.42 1.31
CA ILE A 94 3.56 -0.23 1.83
C ILE A 94 4.24 0.15 3.14
N ASN A 95 4.79 1.36 3.20
CA ASN A 95 5.52 1.87 4.36
C ASN A 95 4.62 2.67 5.32
N LYS A 96 3.68 3.44 4.77
CA LYS A 96 2.81 4.33 5.55
C LYS A 96 1.47 4.52 4.85
N ILE A 97 0.37 4.37 5.59
CA ILE A 97 -0.99 4.57 5.11
C ILE A 97 -1.47 5.96 5.52
N HIS A 98 -2.17 6.62 4.60
CA HIS A 98 -2.91 7.85 4.79
C HIS A 98 -4.38 7.63 4.41
N LYS A 99 -5.24 8.63 4.61
CA LYS A 99 -6.67 8.55 4.30
C LYS A 99 -6.93 7.99 2.88
N ASP A 100 -6.42 8.69 1.87
CA ASP A 100 -6.64 8.36 0.45
C ASP A 100 -5.34 8.05 -0.29
N SER A 101 -4.26 7.74 0.41
CA SER A 101 -2.96 7.44 -0.20
C SER A 101 -2.10 6.54 0.67
N TYR A 102 -1.01 6.04 0.10
CA TYR A 102 0.04 5.39 0.88
C TYR A 102 1.42 5.59 0.24
N ASP A 103 2.43 5.61 1.10
CA ASP A 103 3.83 5.57 0.70
C ASP A 103 4.27 4.13 0.51
N PHE A 104 5.02 3.85 -0.55
CA PHE A 104 5.54 2.51 -0.84
C PHE A 104 7.00 2.53 -1.27
N THR A 105 7.64 1.38 -1.09
CA THR A 105 8.95 1.05 -1.62
C THR A 105 8.78 -0.07 -2.63
N VAL A 106 9.35 0.09 -3.82
CA VAL A 106 9.41 -0.97 -4.84
C VAL A 106 10.86 -1.43 -5.03
N LYS A 107 11.04 -2.74 -5.23
CA LYS A 107 12.31 -3.38 -5.60
C LYS A 107 12.07 -4.33 -6.77
N ILE A 108 13.00 -4.37 -7.72
CA ILE A 108 12.91 -5.24 -8.90
C ILE A 108 13.83 -6.44 -8.70
N GLY A 109 13.28 -7.65 -8.72
CA GLY A 109 14.03 -8.90 -8.57
C GLY A 109 14.97 -8.90 -7.36
N PHE A 110 16.20 -9.38 -7.57
CA PHE A 110 17.30 -9.32 -6.59
C PHE A 110 18.26 -8.15 -6.84
N SER A 111 17.87 -7.22 -7.70
CA SER A 111 18.71 -6.05 -8.01
C SER A 111 18.82 -5.12 -6.79
N LYS A 112 19.87 -4.29 -6.80
CA LYS A 112 20.00 -3.18 -5.83
C LYS A 112 19.03 -2.03 -6.13
N PHE A 113 18.25 -2.12 -7.21
CA PHE A 113 17.32 -1.07 -7.60
C PHE A 113 16.14 -1.02 -6.64
N SER A 114 15.98 0.12 -5.98
CA SER A 114 14.84 0.41 -5.14
C SER A 114 14.38 1.85 -5.32
N LYS A 115 13.07 2.06 -5.37
CA LYS A 115 12.47 3.38 -5.45
C LYS A 115 11.35 3.54 -4.43
N LYS A 116 11.10 4.77 -4.01
CA LYS A 116 10.03 5.13 -3.09
C LYS A 116 9.10 6.17 -3.73
N ALA A 117 7.81 5.97 -3.58
CA ALA A 117 6.79 6.89 -4.07
C ALA A 117 5.55 6.86 -3.18
N THR A 118 4.62 7.74 -3.51
CA THR A 118 3.29 7.82 -2.89
C THR A 118 2.27 7.58 -4.00
N VAL A 119 1.28 6.75 -3.72
CA VAL A 119 0.15 6.49 -4.63
C VAL A 119 -1.14 6.95 -3.98
N TYR A 120 -1.98 7.61 -4.77
CA TYR A 120 -3.23 8.23 -4.32
C TYR A 120 -4.40 7.48 -4.91
N LYS A 121 -5.42 7.16 -4.11
CA LYS A 121 -6.70 6.64 -4.57
C LYS A 121 -7.53 7.79 -5.14
N VAL A 122 -8.05 7.60 -6.35
CA VAL A 122 -8.85 8.62 -7.06
C VAL A 122 -10.28 8.16 -7.33
N LYS A 123 -10.54 6.85 -7.39
CA LYS A 123 -11.88 6.25 -7.47
C LYS A 123 -11.93 4.92 -6.72
#